data_AF-A0A3M2A944-F1
#
_entry.id   AF-A0A3M2A944-F1
#
_cell.length_a   1.000
_cell.length_b   1.000
_cell.length_c   1.000
_cell.angle_alpha   90.00
_cell.angle_beta   90.00
_cell.angle_gamma   90.00
#
_symmetry.space_group_name_H-M   'P 1'
#
loop_
_entity.id
_entity.type
_entity.pdbx_description
1 polymer ?
#
loop_
_entity_poly.entity_id
_entity_poly.type
_entity_poly.pdbx_seq_one_letter_code
_entity_poly.pdbx_strand_id
1 'polypeptide(L)'
;MAQGLTRILTEVGTNELEVVEFGVDGRAYAINVAKVREIVRPVAPTPIPHAHPCVLGMFRHRDAVIPLVDLGQWLGSAAPPDPRRARII
;
A
#
# COMPACT_ATOMS: atom_id res chain seq x y z
N MET A 1 -10.31 12.48 -41.89
CA MET A 1 -11.45 11.82 -41.22
C MET A 1 -10.90 10.61 -40.50
N ALA A 2 -11.14 10.51 -39.19
CA ALA A 2 -10.63 9.49 -38.29
C ALA A 2 -11.30 8.12 -38.51
N GLN A 3 -10.96 7.18 -37.62
CA GLN A 3 -11.57 5.86 -37.33
C GLN A 3 -10.65 4.75 -37.88
N GLY A 4 -9.72 4.20 -37.10
CA GLY A 4 -9.86 3.76 -35.72
C GLY A 4 -9.52 2.27 -35.72
N LEU A 5 -8.24 1.96 -35.92
CA LEU A 5 -7.76 0.58 -35.81
C LEU A 5 -7.92 0.17 -34.35
N THR A 6 -8.97 -0.59 -34.06
CA THR A 6 -9.06 -1.40 -32.84
C THR A 6 -7.86 -2.33 -32.88
N ARG A 7 -6.77 -1.94 -32.21
CA ARG A 7 -5.60 -2.79 -32.06
C ARG A 7 -6.06 -3.98 -31.24
N ILE A 8 -6.34 -5.08 -31.93
CA ILE A 8 -6.56 -6.38 -31.32
C ILE A 8 -5.28 -6.68 -30.55
N LEU A 9 -5.40 -6.80 -29.22
CA LEU A 9 -4.30 -7.10 -28.30
C LEU A 9 -3.87 -8.56 -28.47
N THR A 10 -3.17 -8.85 -29.56
CA THR A 10 -2.51 -10.13 -29.83
C THR A 10 -0.99 -9.94 -29.90
N GLU A 11 -0.44 -9.17 -28.99
CA GLU A 11 1.01 -9.06 -28.81
C GLU A 11 1.41 -9.81 -27.53
N VAL A 12 2.03 -10.97 -27.71
CA VAL A 12 2.73 -11.66 -26.62
C VAL A 12 3.93 -10.79 -26.24
N GLY A 13 3.98 -10.32 -24.99
CA GLY A 13 5.17 -9.67 -24.42
C GLY A 13 5.12 -8.16 -24.19
N THR A 14 3.99 -7.58 -23.79
CA THR A 14 4.04 -6.28 -23.10
C THR A 14 4.45 -6.55 -21.65
N ASN A 15 5.74 -6.40 -21.32
CA ASN A 15 6.24 -6.58 -19.95
C ASN A 15 5.80 -5.39 -19.07
N GLU A 16 4.49 -5.18 -18.98
CA GLU A 16 3.85 -4.08 -18.27
C GLU A 16 3.89 -4.35 -16.77
N LEU A 17 4.51 -3.44 -16.03
CA LEU A 17 4.61 -3.50 -14.58
C LEU A 17 3.50 -2.64 -13.97
N GLU A 18 2.52 -3.29 -13.35
CA GLU A 18 1.48 -2.61 -12.58
C GLU A 18 1.89 -2.46 -11.11
N VAL A 19 1.86 -1.22 -10.61
CA VAL A 19 2.23 -0.89 -9.23
C VAL A 19 1.23 0.05 -8.58
N VAL A 20 1.11 -0.06 -7.27
CA VAL A 20 0.49 0.96 -6.42
C VAL A 20 1.58 1.92 -5.96
N GLU A 21 1.47 3.17 -6.40
CA GLU A 21 2.32 4.27 -5.92
C GLU A 21 1.74 4.87 -4.62
N PHE A 22 2.61 5.15 -3.66
CA PHE A 22 2.25 5.83 -2.42
C PHE A 22 3.40 6.72 -1.92
N GLY A 23 3.05 7.75 -1.14
CA GLY A 23 4.00 8.71 -0.60
C GLY A 23 4.31 8.48 0.87
N VAL A 24 5.58 8.55 1.25
CA VAL A 24 6.05 8.59 2.64
C VAL A 24 7.04 9.74 2.77
N ASP A 25 6.77 10.68 3.66
CA ASP A 25 7.67 11.83 3.94
C ASP A 25 8.13 12.59 2.67
N GLY A 26 7.19 12.86 1.77
CA GLY A 26 7.46 13.55 0.50
C GLY A 26 8.20 12.72 -0.56
N ARG A 27 8.52 11.45 -0.29
CA ARG A 27 9.14 10.51 -1.23
C ARG A 27 8.11 9.55 -1.79
N ALA A 28 8.22 9.26 -3.08
CA ALA A 28 7.36 8.27 -3.76
C ALA A 28 7.96 6.86 -3.64
N TYR A 29 7.11 5.90 -3.33
CA TYR A 29 7.39 4.47 -3.27
C TYR A 29 6.34 3.71 -4.07
N ALA A 30 6.67 2.49 -4.46
CA ALA A 30 5.76 1.65 -5.23
C ALA A 30 5.86 0.19 -4.79
N ILE A 31 4.72 -0.50 -4.83
CA ILE A 31 4.63 -1.95 -4.61
C ILE A 31 3.91 -2.60 -5.79
N ASN A 32 4.34 -3.80 -6.19
CA ASN A 32 3.66 -4.58 -7.23
C ASN A 32 2.20 -4.82 -6.82
N VAL A 33 1.26 -4.53 -7.72
CA VAL A 33 -0.18 -4.70 -7.46
C VAL A 33 -0.54 -6.13 -7.07
N ALA A 34 0.17 -7.14 -7.59
CA ALA A 34 -0.03 -8.54 -7.27
C ALA A 34 0.29 -8.89 -5.79
N LYS A 35 1.00 -8.00 -5.08
CA LYS A 35 1.28 -8.13 -3.64
C LYS A 35 0.29 -7.34 -2.76
N VAL A 36 -0.58 -6.53 -3.35
CA VAL A 36 -1.55 -5.71 -2.63
C VAL A 36 -2.87 -6.47 -2.56
N ARG A 37 -3.33 -6.75 -1.35
CA ARG A 37 -4.63 -7.41 -1.17
C ARG A 37 -5.77 -6.39 -1.34
N GLU A 38 -5.70 -5.31 -0.57
CA GLU A 38 -6.73 -4.27 -0.49
C GLU A 38 -6.10 -2.98 0.03
N ILE A 39 -6.56 -1.81 -0.45
CA ILE A 39 -6.18 -0.52 0.10
C ILE A 39 -7.34 0.01 0.93
N VAL A 40 -7.17 0.10 2.25
CA VAL A 40 -8.24 0.49 3.18
C VAL A 40 -7.87 1.73 4.00
N ARG A 41 -8.89 2.33 4.63
CA ARG A 41 -8.67 3.45 5.55
C ARG A 41 -7.98 2.95 6.83
N PRO A 42 -7.15 3.77 7.48
CA PRO A 42 -6.58 3.44 8.78
C PRO A 42 -7.68 3.13 9.79
N VAL A 43 -7.41 2.12 10.63
CA VAL A 43 -8.25 1.74 11.77
C VAL A 43 -7.42 1.85 13.04
N ALA A 44 -8.08 1.96 14.20
CA ALA A 44 -7.38 1.88 15.47
C ALA A 44 -6.86 0.44 15.68
N PRO A 45 -5.55 0.21 15.77
CA PRO A 45 -5.00 -1.11 16.02
C PRO A 45 -5.14 -1.50 17.50
N THR A 46 -5.18 -2.81 17.75
CA THR A 46 -5.02 -3.38 19.10
C THR A 46 -3.53 -3.48 19.43
N PRO A 47 -3.05 -2.85 20.52
CA PRO A 47 -1.63 -2.87 20.89
C PRO A 47 -1.09 -4.28 21.14
N ILE A 48 0.18 -4.50 20.80
CA ILE A 48 0.90 -5.75 21.07
C ILE A 48 1.99 -5.46 22.11
N PRO A 49 1.98 -6.13 23.28
CA PRO A 49 3.04 -5.98 24.27
C PRO A 49 4.41 -6.35 23.71
N HIS A 50 5.45 -5.59 24.05
CA HIS A 50 6.84 -5.83 23.64
C HIS A 50 7.08 -5.87 22.11
N ALA A 51 6.19 -5.26 21.33
CA ALA A 51 6.37 -5.18 19.88
C ALA A 51 7.51 -4.25 19.48
N HIS A 52 8.02 -4.45 18.26
CA HIS A 52 8.97 -3.53 17.65
C HIS A 52 8.35 -2.12 17.54
N PRO A 53 9.11 -1.02 17.72
CA PRO A 53 8.56 0.35 17.71
C PRO A 53 7.74 0.71 16.47
N CYS A 54 8.11 0.18 15.30
CA CYS A 54 7.36 0.40 14.06
C CYS A 54 6.04 -0.39 13.97
N VAL A 55 5.77 -1.32 14.88
CA VAL A 55 4.51 -2.09 14.89
C VAL A 55 3.48 -1.31 15.71
N LEU A 56 2.47 -0.77 15.03
CA LEU A 56 1.37 -0.04 15.67
C LEU A 56 0.43 -0.98 16.44
N GLY A 57 0.41 -2.27 16.07
CA GLY A 57 -0.36 -3.30 16.75
C GLY A 57 -0.88 -4.34 15.77
N MET A 58 -2.04 -4.92 16.05
CA MET A 58 -2.77 -5.80 15.16
C MET A 58 -4.16 -5.25 14.86
N PHE A 59 -4.70 -5.58 13.68
CA PHE A 59 -6.10 -5.30 13.38
C PHE A 59 -6.76 -6.50 12.72
N ARG A 60 -8.08 -6.61 12.87
CA ARG A 60 -8.86 -7.63 12.19
C ARG A 60 -9.31 -7.08 10.83
N HIS A 61 -8.93 -7.78 9.76
CA HIS A 61 -9.41 -7.52 8.42
C HIS A 61 -10.12 -8.75 7.88
N ARG A 62 -11.45 -8.69 7.83
CA ARG A 62 -12.33 -9.84 7.56
C ARG A 62 -12.01 -10.98 8.54
N ASP A 63 -11.67 -12.16 8.03
CA ASP A 63 -11.40 -13.35 8.84
C ASP A 63 -9.94 -13.48 9.29
N ALA A 64 -9.09 -12.48 9.00
CA ALA A 64 -7.67 -12.49 9.33
C ALA A 64 -7.31 -11.43 10.39
N VAL A 65 -6.40 -11.78 11.29
CA VAL A 65 -5.71 -10.82 12.18
C VAL A 65 -4.35 -10.52 11.56
N ILE A 66 -4.10 -9.25 11.29
CA ILE A 66 -2.94 -8.79 10.51
C ILE A 66 -2.17 -7.77 11.36
N PRO A 67 -0.83 -7.85 11.45
CA PRO A 67 -0.03 -6.81 12.08
C PRO A 67 -0.11 -5.52 11.26
N LEU A 68 -0.23 -4.38 11.95
CA LEU A 68 -0.17 -3.06 11.36
C LEU A 68 1.19 -2.43 11.66
N VAL A 69 1.91 -2.05 10.60
CA VAL A 69 3.26 -1.47 10.67
C VAL A 69 3.23 -0.04 10.16
N ASP A 70 3.84 0.88 10.90
CA ASP A 70 4.11 2.24 10.45
C ASP A 70 5.32 2.23 9.51
N LEU A 71 5.03 2.31 8.22
CA LEU A 71 6.06 2.33 7.18
C LEU A 71 6.91 3.61 7.22
N GLY A 72 6.35 4.73 7.68
CA GLY A 72 7.09 5.97 7.88
C GLY A 72 8.20 5.79 8.89
N GLN A 73 7.86 5.27 10.07
CA GLN A 73 8.85 4.95 11.10
C GLN A 73 9.87 3.92 10.62
N TRP A 74 9.42 2.88 9.91
CA TRP A 74 10.32 1.84 9.38
C TRP A 74 11.32 2.39 8.36
N LEU A 75 10.92 3.37 7.55
CA LEU A 75 11.76 4.04 6.56
C LEU A 75 12.54 5.24 7.14
N GLY A 76 12.45 5.51 8.44
CA GLY A 76 13.18 6.57 9.13
C GLY A 76 12.56 7.96 9.03
N SER A 77 11.27 8.07 8.72
CA SER A 77 10.55 9.35 8.79
C SER A 77 10.37 9.78 10.25
N ALA A 78 10.58 11.07 10.49
CA ALA A 78 10.44 11.67 11.82
C ALA A 78 9.00 12.09 12.14
N ALA A 79 8.11 12.18 11.14
CA ALA A 79 6.75 12.67 11.31
C ALA A 79 5.73 11.52 11.23
N PRO A 80 4.73 11.49 12.12
CA PRO A 80 3.64 10.53 12.00
C PRO A 80 2.81 10.83 10.73
N PRO A 81 2.20 9.81 10.11
CA PRO A 81 1.39 10.00 8.91
C PRO A 81 0.11 10.79 9.22
N ASP A 82 -0.29 11.69 8.32
CA ASP A 82 -1.60 12.37 8.39
C ASP A 82 -2.73 11.32 8.27
N PRO A 83 -3.58 11.14 9.30
CA PRO A 83 -4.65 10.14 9.30
C PRO A 83 -5.64 10.28 8.14
N ARG A 84 -5.81 11.48 7.57
CA ARG A 84 -6.72 11.73 6.44
C ARG A 84 -6.15 11.19 5.12
N ARG A 85 -4.83 11.21 4.99
CA ARG A 85 -4.09 10.77 3.80
C ARG A 85 -3.59 9.34 3.90
N ALA A 86 -3.34 8.86 5.12
CA ALA A 86 -2.85 7.53 5.39
C ALA A 86 -3.80 6.46 4.85
N ARG A 87 -3.22 5.35 4.39
CA ARG A 87 -3.92 4.14 3.93
C ARG A 87 -3.16 2.92 4.43
N ILE A 88 -3.88 1.84 4.65
CA ILE A 88 -3.31 0.52 4.86
C ILE A 88 -3.30 -0.15 3.49
N ILE A 89 -2.15 -0.69 3.09
CA ILE A 89 -1.92 -1.39 1.81
C ILE A 89 -1.69 -2.87 2.11
#